data_AF-A0A3D2NMB5-F1
#
_entry.id   AF-A0A3D2NMB5-F1
#
_cell.length_a   1.000
_cell.length_b   1.000
_cell.length_c   1.000
_cell.angle_alpha   90.00
_cell.angle_beta   90.00
_cell.angle_gamma   90.00
#
_symmetry.space_group_name_H-M   'P 1'
#
loop_
_entity.id
_entity.type
_entity.pdbx_description
1 polymer ?
#
loop_
_entity_poly.entity_id
_entity_poly.type
_entity_poly.pdbx_seq_one_letter_code
_entity_poly.pdbx_strand_id
1 'polypeptide(L)'
;MIMQPDLVLYRTPKGEEALLSHDRKISTNQRRALLVVNGKTTVADLVKTAFWVTDLLVELQELHAMDLISDGASRSAAEMNRNGEPGQLLKAQLAAMAKELLGSNAERVIKKVEESEDSPEALEQVLLGCKKLIKLTISEEMADTFLQRGRKVIGK
;
A
#
# COMPACT_ATOMS: atom_id res chain seq x y z
N MET A 1 22.63 4.28 -3.09
CA MET A 1 21.63 3.77 -4.05
C MET A 1 21.61 4.73 -5.24
N ILE A 2 21.75 4.25 -6.47
CA ILE A 2 21.77 5.13 -7.65
C ILE A 2 20.31 5.45 -8.00
N MET A 3 19.90 6.72 -7.89
CA MET A 3 18.57 7.14 -8.36
C MET A 3 18.55 7.07 -9.89
N GLN A 4 17.58 6.33 -10.43
CA GLN A 4 17.45 6.19 -11.88
C GLN A 4 16.97 7.51 -12.50
N PRO A 5 17.54 7.95 -13.62
CA PRO A 5 17.20 9.23 -14.24
C PRO A 5 15.76 9.25 -14.82
N ASP A 6 15.24 8.08 -15.22
CA ASP A 6 13.89 7.93 -15.78
C ASP A 6 12.80 7.81 -14.70
N LEU A 7 13.20 7.78 -13.44
CA LEU A 7 12.29 7.56 -12.32
C LEU A 7 11.45 8.82 -12.06
N VAL A 8 10.14 8.65 -11.90
CA VAL A 8 9.26 9.74 -11.44
C VAL A 8 9.18 9.68 -9.92
N LEU A 9 9.54 10.79 -9.28
CA LEU A 9 9.46 10.92 -7.83
C LEU A 9 8.14 11.57 -7.44
N TYR A 10 7.53 11.04 -6.38
CA TYR A 10 6.28 11.51 -5.80
C TYR A 10 6.51 12.02 -4.38
N ARG A 11 5.80 13.08 -3.98
CA ARG A 11 5.74 13.49 -2.58
C ARG A 11 4.87 12.50 -1.80
N THR A 12 5.35 12.06 -0.65
CA THR A 12 4.52 11.29 0.29
C THR A 12 3.67 12.25 1.14
N PRO A 13 2.64 11.77 1.85
CA PRO A 13 1.90 12.61 2.80
C PRO A 13 2.81 13.25 3.85
N LYS A 14 3.83 12.52 4.33
CA LYS A 14 4.84 13.07 5.24
C LYS A 14 5.67 14.19 4.58
N GLY A 15 6.00 14.05 3.30
CA GLY A 15 6.66 15.09 2.52
C GLY A 15 5.82 16.36 2.45
N GLU A 16 4.52 16.22 2.18
CA GLU A 16 3.59 17.36 2.13
C GLU A 16 3.43 18.04 3.49
N GLU A 17 3.31 17.26 4.56
CA GLU A 17 3.30 17.76 5.94
C GLU A 17 4.62 18.47 6.31
N ALA A 18 5.77 17.96 5.88
CA ALA A 18 7.08 18.59 6.11
C ALA A 18 7.27 19.89 5.31
N LEU A 19 6.58 20.02 4.18
CA LEU A 19 6.56 21.26 3.39
C LEU A 19 5.70 22.34 4.07
N LEU A 20 4.54 21.95 4.62
CA LEU A 20 3.59 22.84 5.30
C LEU A 20 4.03 23.20 6.72
N SER A 21 4.61 22.23 7.42
CA SER A 21 5.08 22.42 8.78
C SER A 21 6.36 23.25 8.76
N HIS A 22 6.42 24.28 9.60
CA HIS A 22 7.63 25.08 9.81
C HIS A 22 8.67 24.33 10.67
N ASP A 23 8.65 22.99 10.60
CA ASP A 23 9.44 22.08 11.41
C ASP A 23 10.90 22.12 10.95
N ARG A 24 11.82 22.27 11.89
CA ARG A 24 13.28 22.36 11.66
C ARG A 24 13.91 21.04 11.17
N LYS A 25 13.11 20.02 10.88
CA LYS A 25 13.59 18.68 10.50
C LYS A 25 14.13 18.60 9.08
N ILE A 26 13.77 19.54 8.21
CA ILE A 26 14.29 19.60 6.84
C ILE A 26 15.06 20.89 6.58
N SER A 27 16.18 20.74 5.89
CA SER A 27 17.02 21.86 5.45
C SER A 27 16.32 22.69 4.37
N THR A 28 16.76 23.93 4.17
CA THR A 28 16.19 24.80 3.13
C THR A 28 16.35 24.21 1.73
N ASN A 29 17.47 23.53 1.45
CA ASN A 29 17.67 22.83 0.18
C ASN A 29 16.76 21.60 0.05
N GLN A 30 16.61 20.79 1.09
CA GLN A 30 15.65 19.68 1.12
C GLN A 30 14.22 20.15 0.86
N ARG A 31 13.80 21.29 1.44
CA ARG A 31 12.47 21.86 1.16
C ARG A 31 12.33 22.30 -0.30
N ARG A 32 13.37 22.91 -0.88
CA ARG A 32 13.39 23.29 -2.31
C ARG A 32 13.37 22.08 -3.23
N ALA A 33 14.13 21.04 -2.90
CA ALA A 33 14.11 19.76 -3.62
C ALA A 33 12.71 19.12 -3.54
N LEU A 34 12.08 19.14 -2.37
CA LEU A 34 10.74 18.59 -2.18
C LEU A 34 9.67 19.39 -2.94
N LEU A 35 9.85 20.70 -3.08
CA LEU A 35 8.96 21.56 -3.87
C LEU A 35 8.99 21.21 -5.36
N VAL A 36 10.15 20.83 -5.91
CA VAL A 36 10.25 20.48 -7.34
C VAL A 36 9.61 19.12 -7.64
N VAL A 37 9.54 18.21 -6.65
CA VAL A 37 8.93 16.89 -6.80
C VAL A 37 7.42 17.04 -6.94
N ASN A 38 6.91 16.97 -8.18
CA ASN A 38 5.50 17.17 -8.50
C ASN A 38 4.76 15.87 -8.87
N GLY A 39 5.44 14.72 -8.88
CA GLY A 39 4.86 13.44 -9.30
C GLY A 39 4.58 13.31 -10.80
N LYS A 40 5.08 14.23 -11.62
CA LYS A 40 4.85 14.30 -13.08
C LYS A 40 6.13 14.29 -13.89
N THR A 41 7.24 14.79 -13.32
CA THR A 41 8.53 14.90 -13.99
C THR A 41 9.51 13.86 -13.46
N THR A 42 10.35 13.35 -14.37
CA THR A 42 11.40 12.38 -14.04
C THR A 42 12.57 13.05 -13.33
N VAL A 43 13.41 12.27 -12.64
CA VAL A 43 14.63 12.78 -11.99
C VAL A 43 15.52 13.54 -12.97
N ALA A 44 15.67 13.07 -14.21
CA ALA A 44 16.44 13.75 -15.25
C ALA A 44 15.86 15.14 -15.60
N ASP A 45 14.55 15.26 -15.62
CA ASP A 45 13.87 16.53 -15.90
C ASP A 45 13.92 17.48 -14.70
N LEU A 46 13.79 16.93 -13.48
CA LEU A 46 13.92 17.66 -12.22
C LEU A 46 15.33 18.28 -12.06
N VAL A 47 16.38 17.56 -12.44
CA VAL A 47 17.76 18.09 -12.41
C VAL A 47 17.93 19.25 -13.41
N LYS A 48 17.24 19.22 -14.55
CA LYS A 48 17.27 20.31 -15.53
C LYS A 48 16.46 21.51 -15.08
N THR A 49 15.28 21.29 -14.52
CA THR A 49 14.40 22.38 -14.07
C THR A 49 14.91 23.00 -12.78
N ALA A 50 15.30 22.21 -11.78
CA ALA A 50 15.79 22.70 -10.49
C ALA A 50 17.32 22.84 -10.44
N PHE A 51 17.92 23.44 -11.47
CA PHE A 51 19.36 23.75 -11.48
C PHE A 51 19.79 24.70 -10.35
N TRP A 52 18.85 25.44 -9.77
CA TRP A 52 19.06 26.34 -8.63
C TRP A 52 19.16 25.61 -7.27
N VAL A 53 18.90 24.30 -7.23
CA VAL A 53 19.07 23.47 -6.03
C VAL A 53 20.43 22.81 -6.08
N THR A 54 21.32 23.26 -5.19
CA THR A 54 22.65 22.67 -5.03
C THR A 54 22.51 21.21 -4.60
N ASP A 55 23.25 20.32 -5.27
CA ASP A 55 23.28 18.88 -4.96
C ASP A 55 21.89 18.22 -4.94
N LEU A 56 20.99 18.62 -5.84
CA LEU A 56 19.61 18.12 -5.90
C LEU A 56 19.52 16.58 -5.79
N LEU A 57 20.40 15.84 -6.46
CA LEU A 57 20.39 14.38 -6.41
C LEU A 57 20.67 13.82 -5.00
N VAL A 58 21.57 14.45 -4.25
CA VAL A 58 21.88 14.08 -2.87
C VAL A 58 20.70 14.40 -1.97
N GLU A 59 20.10 15.58 -2.14
CA GLU A 59 18.93 16.00 -1.36
C GLU A 59 17.72 15.08 -1.63
N LEU A 60 17.48 14.68 -2.88
CA LEU A 60 16.42 13.73 -3.23
C LEU A 60 16.68 12.36 -2.59
N GLN A 61 17.93 11.89 -2.53
CA GLN A 61 18.29 10.65 -1.83
C GLN A 61 18.02 10.74 -0.33
N GLU A 62 18.40 11.84 0.31
CA GLU A 62 18.13 12.08 1.73
C GLU A 62 16.62 12.13 2.01
N LEU A 63 15.86 12.83 1.17
CA LEU A 63 14.40 12.90 1.25
C LEU A 63 13.74 11.52 1.09
N HIS A 64 14.29 10.67 0.22
CA HIS A 64 13.83 9.29 0.03
C HIS A 64 14.16 8.44 1.26
N ALA A 65 15.37 8.57 1.82
CA ALA A 65 15.76 7.89 3.05
C ALA A 65 14.90 8.33 4.25
N MET A 66 14.40 9.56 4.25
CA MET A 66 13.47 10.10 5.26
C MET A 66 11.99 9.76 4.99
N ASP A 67 11.68 8.97 3.96
CA ASP A 67 10.30 8.58 3.60
C ASP A 67 9.40 9.78 3.21
N LEU A 68 10.02 10.89 2.79
CA LEU A 68 9.34 12.13 2.39
C LEU A 68 8.99 12.15 0.89
N ILE A 69 9.74 11.39 0.09
CA ILE A 69 9.47 11.17 -1.34
C ILE A 69 9.53 9.67 -1.68
N SER A 70 8.83 9.26 -2.72
CA SER A 70 8.70 7.86 -3.12
C SER A 70 8.84 7.69 -4.64
N ASP A 71 9.43 6.58 -5.04
CA ASP A 71 9.81 6.25 -6.43
C ASP A 71 8.69 5.62 -7.29
N GLY A 72 7.44 5.67 -6.85
CA GLY A 72 6.32 5.10 -7.60
C GLY A 72 6.20 3.58 -7.45
N ALA A 73 7.31 2.83 -7.51
CA ALA A 73 7.31 1.38 -7.26
C ALA A 73 6.96 1.06 -5.80
N SER A 74 7.44 1.87 -4.86
CA SER A 74 7.01 1.82 -3.46
C SER A 74 5.57 2.31 -3.26
N ARG A 75 5.05 3.16 -4.16
CA ARG A 75 3.64 3.57 -4.18
C ARG A 75 2.72 2.42 -4.58
N SER A 76 3.11 1.52 -5.49
CA SER A 76 2.30 0.31 -5.76
C SER A 76 2.11 -0.58 -4.53
N ALA A 77 3.06 -0.61 -3.60
CA ALA A 77 2.90 -1.31 -2.32
C ALA A 77 2.16 -0.49 -1.25
N ALA A 78 2.34 0.83 -1.22
CA ALA A 78 1.75 1.72 -0.22
C ALA A 78 0.35 2.26 -0.57
N GLU A 79 0.02 2.43 -1.85
CA GLU A 79 -1.31 2.87 -2.34
C GLU A 79 -2.32 1.72 -2.36
N MET A 80 -1.87 0.48 -2.55
CA MET A 80 -2.69 -0.70 -2.27
C MET A 80 -3.14 -0.74 -0.79
N ASN A 81 -2.42 -0.04 0.10
CA ASN A 81 -2.70 0.01 1.53
C ASN A 81 -3.47 1.28 1.98
N ARG A 82 -3.59 2.31 1.14
CA ARG A 82 -4.22 3.60 1.52
C ARG A 82 -5.44 3.99 0.71
N ASN A 83 -5.64 3.39 -0.46
CA ASN A 83 -6.79 3.66 -1.33
C ASN A 83 -7.76 2.47 -1.45
N GLY A 84 -7.51 1.38 -0.71
CA GLY A 84 -8.49 0.30 -0.61
C GLY A 84 -9.74 0.85 0.06
N GLU A 85 -10.84 0.89 -0.68
CA GLU A 85 -12.18 1.00 -0.10
C GLU A 85 -12.25 0.03 1.10
N PRO A 86 -13.01 0.35 2.17
CA PRO A 86 -13.04 -0.50 3.36
C PRO A 86 -13.26 -1.98 3.03
N GLY A 87 -14.04 -2.30 1.99
CA GLY A 87 -14.19 -3.65 1.46
C GLY A 87 -12.91 -4.32 0.94
N GLN A 88 -12.01 -3.58 0.30
CA GLN A 88 -10.79 -4.11 -0.28
C GLN A 88 -9.70 -4.38 0.78
N LEU A 89 -9.63 -3.54 1.81
CA LEU A 89 -8.81 -3.82 3.00
C LEU A 89 -9.32 -5.04 3.78
N LEU A 90 -10.65 -5.21 3.85
CA LEU A 90 -11.28 -6.40 4.43
C LEU A 90 -10.94 -7.65 3.63
N LYS A 91 -11.04 -7.62 2.29
CA LYS A 91 -10.63 -8.73 1.42
C LYS A 91 -9.16 -9.11 1.61
N ALA A 92 -8.26 -8.14 1.67
CA ALA A 92 -6.83 -8.38 1.89
C ALA A 92 -6.56 -9.06 3.25
N GLN A 93 -7.23 -8.61 4.32
CA GLN A 93 -7.15 -9.27 5.63
C GLN A 93 -7.71 -10.70 5.62
N LEU A 94 -8.86 -10.90 4.96
CA LEU A 94 -9.48 -12.22 4.82
C LEU A 94 -8.60 -13.18 4.01
N ALA A 95 -7.95 -12.69 2.96
CA ALA A 95 -7.03 -13.45 2.13
C ALA A 95 -5.75 -13.83 2.89
N ALA A 96 -5.15 -12.89 3.62
CA ALA A 96 -3.99 -13.16 4.46
C ALA A 96 -4.31 -14.23 5.52
N MET A 97 -5.46 -14.10 6.18
CA MET A 97 -5.93 -15.06 7.16
C MET A 97 -6.22 -16.44 6.56
N ALA A 98 -6.82 -16.51 5.37
CA ALA A 98 -7.02 -17.76 4.65
C ALA A 98 -5.68 -18.44 4.38
N LYS A 99 -4.66 -17.67 3.97
CA LYS A 99 -3.31 -18.17 3.73
C LYS A 99 -2.65 -18.74 4.98
N GLU A 100 -2.81 -18.07 6.12
CA GLU A 100 -2.28 -18.54 7.40
C GLU A 100 -2.98 -19.81 7.91
N LEU A 101 -4.32 -19.89 7.79
CA LEU A 101 -5.09 -21.02 8.29
C LEU A 101 -5.01 -22.26 7.38
N LEU A 102 -5.05 -22.06 6.06
CA LEU A 102 -5.25 -23.14 5.08
C LEU A 102 -3.98 -23.49 4.31
N GLY A 103 -2.93 -22.66 4.41
CA GLY A 103 -1.65 -22.84 3.73
C GLY A 103 -1.82 -22.98 2.22
N SER A 104 -1.32 -24.08 1.65
CA SER A 104 -1.38 -24.36 0.21
C SER A 104 -2.80 -24.47 -0.35
N ASN A 105 -3.81 -24.74 0.48
CA ASN A 105 -5.21 -24.83 0.04
C ASN A 105 -5.94 -23.47 0.09
N ALA A 106 -5.28 -22.42 0.56
CA ALA A 106 -5.87 -21.10 0.70
C ALA A 106 -6.16 -20.42 -0.65
N GLU A 107 -5.44 -20.78 -1.70
CA GLU A 107 -5.48 -20.06 -2.98
C GLU A 107 -6.89 -20.00 -3.59
N ARG A 108 -7.67 -21.09 -3.49
CA ARG A 108 -9.06 -21.13 -3.96
C ARG A 108 -9.99 -20.24 -3.12
N VAL A 109 -9.71 -20.11 -1.83
CA VAL A 109 -10.47 -19.27 -0.90
C VAL A 109 -10.11 -17.80 -1.10
N ILE A 110 -8.83 -17.48 -1.20
CA ILE A 110 -8.29 -16.15 -1.48
C ILE A 110 -8.88 -15.62 -2.79
N LYS A 111 -8.79 -16.40 -3.87
CA LYS A 111 -9.32 -16.01 -5.17
C LYS A 111 -10.83 -15.74 -5.12
N LYS A 112 -11.58 -16.57 -4.39
CA LYS A 112 -13.03 -16.38 -4.17
C LYS A 112 -13.32 -15.05 -3.47
N VAL A 113 -12.53 -14.68 -2.45
CA VAL A 113 -12.64 -13.43 -1.69
C VAL A 113 -12.25 -12.22 -2.53
N GLU A 114 -11.20 -12.32 -3.33
CA GLU A 114 -10.76 -11.24 -4.22
C GLU A 114 -11.75 -10.96 -5.35
N GLU A 115 -12.36 -12.00 -5.94
CA GLU A 115 -13.38 -11.90 -6.99
C GLU A 115 -14.76 -11.43 -6.48
N SER A 116 -14.91 -11.23 -5.17
CA SER A 116 -16.17 -10.79 -4.54
C SER A 116 -16.43 -9.31 -4.73
N GLU A 117 -17.63 -8.82 -4.43
CA GLU A 117 -17.87 -7.38 -4.28
C GLU A 117 -17.31 -6.85 -2.96
N ASP A 118 -16.96 -5.55 -2.93
CA ASP A 118 -16.40 -4.85 -1.77
C ASP A 118 -17.45 -4.49 -0.69
N SER A 119 -18.69 -4.97 -0.84
CA SER A 119 -19.77 -4.76 0.11
C SER A 119 -19.70 -5.73 1.30
N PRO A 120 -19.98 -5.28 2.53
CA PRO A 120 -19.91 -6.13 3.73
C PRO A 120 -20.87 -7.33 3.68
N GLU A 121 -22.02 -7.17 3.01
CA GLU A 121 -22.98 -8.25 2.78
C GLU A 121 -22.47 -9.30 1.80
N ALA A 122 -21.80 -8.86 0.72
CA ALA A 122 -21.19 -9.75 -0.26
C ALA A 122 -20.03 -10.53 0.34
N LEU A 123 -19.18 -9.88 1.15
CA LEU A 123 -18.09 -10.53 1.88
C LEU A 123 -18.60 -11.60 2.85
N GLU A 124 -19.73 -11.37 3.54
CA GLU A 124 -20.33 -12.38 4.39
C GLU A 124 -20.82 -13.60 3.59
N GLN A 125 -21.48 -13.40 2.45
CA GLN A 125 -21.89 -14.50 1.57
C GLN A 125 -20.69 -15.32 1.09
N VAL A 126 -19.58 -14.63 0.80
CA VAL A 126 -18.35 -15.28 0.35
C VAL A 126 -17.70 -16.07 1.48
N LEU A 127 -17.67 -15.54 2.70
CA LEU A 127 -17.19 -16.29 3.87
C LEU A 127 -17.99 -17.56 4.12
N LEU A 128 -19.31 -17.53 3.95
CA LEU A 128 -20.17 -18.72 4.06
C LEU A 128 -19.86 -19.73 2.94
N GLY A 129 -19.63 -19.25 1.71
CA GLY A 129 -19.17 -20.08 0.59
C GLY A 129 -17.79 -20.71 0.84
N CYS A 130 -16.86 -19.94 1.38
CA CYS A 130 -15.52 -20.38 1.76
C CYS A 130 -15.58 -21.40 2.89
N LYS A 131 -16.43 -21.21 3.91
CA LYS A 131 -16.68 -22.20 4.96
C LYS A 131 -17.11 -23.55 4.37
N LYS A 132 -18.06 -23.56 3.44
CA LYS A 132 -18.49 -24.80 2.77
C LYS A 132 -17.33 -25.46 2.02
N LEU A 133 -16.55 -24.67 1.29
CA LEU A 133 -15.37 -25.19 0.57
C LEU A 133 -14.34 -25.79 1.53
N ILE A 134 -13.96 -25.08 2.60
CA ILE A 134 -12.97 -25.54 3.59
C ILE A 134 -13.47 -26.78 4.32
N LYS A 135 -14.76 -26.83 4.68
CA LYS A 135 -15.38 -28.00 5.31
C LYS A 135 -15.32 -29.24 4.40
N LEU A 136 -15.51 -29.06 3.09
CA LEU A 136 -15.48 -30.15 2.11
C LEU A 136 -14.05 -30.57 1.71
N THR A 137 -13.07 -29.69 1.82
CA THR A 137 -11.72 -29.92 1.27
C THR A 137 -10.65 -30.11 2.33
N ILE A 138 -10.84 -29.59 3.55
CA ILE A 138 -9.83 -29.59 4.61
C ILE A 138 -10.39 -30.17 5.90
N SER A 139 -11.18 -29.39 6.65
CA SER A 139 -11.70 -29.76 7.96
C SER A 139 -12.80 -28.79 8.39
N GLU A 140 -13.81 -29.31 9.08
CA GLU A 140 -14.90 -28.51 9.65
C GLU A 140 -14.40 -27.52 10.71
N GLU A 141 -13.40 -27.89 11.50
CA GLU A 141 -12.85 -27.04 12.57
C GLU A 141 -12.15 -25.79 12.02
N MET A 142 -11.36 -25.97 10.95
CA MET A 142 -10.71 -24.88 10.23
C MET A 142 -11.73 -23.98 9.53
N ALA A 143 -12.81 -24.57 9.01
CA ALA A 143 -13.88 -23.84 8.35
C ALA A 143 -14.65 -22.94 9.32
N ASP A 144 -14.92 -23.42 10.55
CA ASP A 144 -15.57 -22.61 11.58
C ASP A 144 -14.66 -21.51 12.11
N THR A 145 -13.38 -21.82 12.31
CA THR A 145 -12.34 -20.86 12.71
C THR A 145 -12.20 -19.73 11.69
N PHE A 146 -12.17 -20.06 10.40
CA PHE A 146 -12.11 -19.07 9.32
C PHE A 146 -13.36 -18.17 9.30
N LEU A 147 -14.56 -18.75 9.46
CA LEU A 147 -15.80 -17.97 9.50
C LEU A 147 -15.85 -17.02 10.71
N GLN A 148 -15.51 -17.51 11.91
CA GLN A 148 -15.52 -16.71 13.13
C GLN A 148 -14.55 -15.54 13.05
N ARG A 149 -13.32 -15.80 12.61
CA ARG A 149 -12.32 -14.74 12.46
C ARG A 149 -12.69 -13.79 11.32
N GLY A 150 -13.22 -14.32 10.21
CA GLY A 150 -13.69 -13.51 9.10
C GLY A 150 -14.79 -12.55 9.51
N ARG A 151 -15.77 -12.99 10.31
CA ARG A 151 -16.83 -12.13 10.87
C ARG A 151 -16.30 -11.01 11.76
N LYS A 152 -15.34 -11.32 12.64
CA LYS A 152 -14.64 -10.31 13.44
C LYS A 152 -13.95 -9.25 12.58
N VAL A 153 -13.38 -9.64 11.44
CA VAL A 153 -12.73 -8.71 10.51
C VAL A 153 -13.75 -7.76 9.89
N ILE A 154 -14.93 -8.25 9.49
CA ILE A 154 -16.03 -7.40 8.96
C ILE A 154 -16.82 -6.64 10.04
N GLY A 155 -16.48 -6.82 11.33
CA GLY A 155 -17.15 -6.15 12.45
C GLY A 155 -18.56 -6.66 12.76
N LYS A 156 -18.87 -7.91 12.41
CA LYS A 156 -20.14 -8.59 12.75
C LYS A 156 -19.98 -9.63 13.86
#